data_AF-V8NN76-F1
#
_entry.id   AF-V8NN76-F1
#
_cell.length_a   1.000
_cell.length_b   1.000
_cell.length_c   1.000
_cell.angle_alpha   90.00
_cell.angle_beta   90.00
_cell.angle_gamma   90.00
#
_symmetry.space_group_name_H-M   'P 1'
#
loop_
_entity.id
_entity.type
_entity.pdbx_description
1 polymer ?
#
loop_
_entity_poly.entity_id
_entity_poly.type
_entity_poly.pdbx_seq_one_letter_code
_entity_poly.pdbx_strand_id
1 'polypeptide(L)'
;MLSPLFLPKQAEPAGVFELQVHSFTTSNPQKFCRGAQPCHLFFRVCLKHAQAVVSPEPPCTFGAALSNIVPADRHAVAASGLIRVPFHFKWPGTFSLIIESWRADSGEPSTVGEEWSQDVQLGDQSELRYSYHVTCDEHYYGESCSDYCRPRDDTFGHYTCDELGRRICLAGWQGDYCSERE
;
A
#
# COMPACT_ATOMS: atom_id res chain seq x y z
N MET A 1 40.26 9.43 -7.45
CA MET A 1 39.32 8.57 -8.19
C MET A 1 38.17 8.22 -7.25
N LEU A 2 37.06 8.95 -7.27
CA LEU A 2 35.85 8.51 -6.56
C LEU A 2 35.12 7.52 -7.48
N SER A 3 34.97 6.27 -7.03
CA SER A 3 34.11 5.30 -7.71
C SER A 3 32.65 5.75 -7.58
N PRO A 4 31.84 5.68 -8.64
CA PRO A 4 30.41 5.92 -8.51
C PRO A 4 29.82 4.82 -7.63
N LEU A 5 29.14 5.22 -6.56
CA LEU A 5 28.24 4.36 -5.82
C LEU A 5 27.13 3.93 -6.78
N PHE A 6 27.21 2.69 -7.27
CA PHE A 6 26.08 2.04 -7.92
C PHE A 6 24.98 1.87 -6.87
N LEU A 7 24.03 2.81 -6.81
CA LEU A 7 22.77 2.53 -6.14
C LEU A 7 22.04 1.48 -6.99
N PRO A 8 21.67 0.32 -6.43
CA PRO A 8 20.78 -0.59 -7.14
C PRO A 8 19.48 0.17 -7.40
N LYS A 9 19.06 0.25 -8.67
CA LYS A 9 17.70 0.65 -9.00
C LYS A 9 16.76 -0.36 -8.35
N GLN A 10 15.94 0.09 -7.41
CA GLN A 10 14.82 -0.71 -6.93
C GLN A 10 13.89 -0.99 -8.11
N ALA A 11 13.26 -2.17 -8.10
CA ALA A 11 12.19 -2.45 -9.04
C ALA A 11 11.06 -1.45 -8.77
N GLU A 12 10.51 -0.84 -9.82
CA GLU A 12 9.31 -0.01 -9.69
C GLU A 12 8.13 -0.91 -9.27
N PRO A 13 7.23 -0.42 -8.41
CA PRO A 13 6.06 -1.20 -8.01
C PRO A 13 5.13 -1.40 -9.21
N ALA A 14 4.43 -2.54 -9.22
CA ALA A 14 3.39 -2.81 -10.21
C ALA A 14 2.11 -2.03 -9.89
N GLY A 15 1.91 -1.70 -8.61
CA GLY A 15 0.80 -0.90 -8.12
C GLY A 15 0.87 -0.67 -6.63
N VAL A 16 -0.18 -0.03 -6.11
CA VAL A 16 -0.29 0.38 -4.72
C VAL A 16 -1.66 0.00 -4.18
N PHE A 17 -1.67 -0.64 -3.02
CA PHE A 17 -2.87 -0.75 -2.19
C PHE A 17 -2.99 0.52 -1.34
N GLU A 18 -4.09 1.25 -1.45
CA GLU A 18 -4.31 2.48 -0.70
C GLU A 18 -5.51 2.32 0.24
N LEU A 19 -5.31 2.71 1.49
CA LEU A 19 -6.33 2.65 2.54
C LEU A 19 -6.53 4.03 3.15
N GLN A 20 -7.80 4.44 3.28
CA GLN A 20 -8.19 5.66 3.96
C GLN A 20 -8.97 5.33 5.23
N VAL A 21 -8.56 5.90 6.36
CA VAL A 21 -9.32 5.84 7.60
C VAL A 21 -10.25 7.05 7.66
N HIS A 22 -11.56 6.80 7.76
CA HIS A 22 -12.60 7.83 7.83
C HIS A 22 -12.90 8.26 9.26
N SER A 23 -12.88 7.31 10.20
CA SER A 23 -13.05 7.60 11.61
C SER A 23 -12.62 6.44 12.48
N PHE A 24 -12.15 6.76 13.68
CA PHE A 24 -11.89 5.81 14.75
C PHE A 24 -12.53 6.31 16.04
N THR A 25 -13.28 5.45 16.71
CA THR A 25 -13.88 5.75 18.02
C THR A 25 -13.62 4.60 18.97
N THR A 26 -13.49 4.91 20.26
CA THR A 26 -13.35 3.92 21.33
C THR A 26 -14.27 4.27 22.47
N SER A 27 -14.92 3.27 23.05
CA SER A 27 -15.83 3.45 24.19
C SER A 27 -15.09 3.74 25.51
N ASN A 28 -13.77 3.56 25.56
CA ASN A 28 -12.94 3.94 26.71
C ASN A 28 -11.72 4.79 26.31
N PRO A 29 -11.90 6.08 25.94
CA PRO A 29 -10.81 6.97 25.52
C PRO A 29 -9.77 7.21 26.61
N GLN A 30 -10.19 7.26 27.88
CA GLN A 30 -9.28 7.48 29.01
C GLN A 30 -8.32 6.31 29.19
N LYS A 31 -8.79 5.06 29.05
CA LYS A 31 -7.91 3.88 29.03
C LYS A 31 -7.04 3.86 27.77
N PHE A 32 -7.64 4.10 26.59
CA PHE A 32 -6.91 4.15 25.32
C PHE A 32 -5.84 5.23 25.27
N CYS A 33 -5.95 6.30 26.06
CA CYS A 33 -4.94 7.36 26.21
C CYS A 33 -4.16 7.30 27.54
N ARG A 34 -4.43 6.35 28.45
CA ARG A 34 -3.90 6.31 29.85
C ARG A 34 -3.99 7.68 30.55
N GLY A 35 -5.05 8.45 30.28
CA GLY A 35 -5.21 9.81 30.80
C GLY A 35 -4.21 10.85 30.26
N ALA A 36 -3.32 10.50 29.32
CA ALA A 36 -2.39 11.43 28.70
C ALA A 36 -3.11 12.32 27.67
N GLN A 37 -2.83 13.62 27.72
CA GLN A 37 -3.27 14.61 26.74
C GLN A 37 -2.09 15.55 26.42
N PRO A 38 -1.77 15.80 25.14
CA PRO A 38 -2.50 15.36 23.95
C PRO A 38 -2.26 13.88 23.59
N CYS A 39 -3.35 13.17 23.28
CA CYS A 39 -3.32 11.76 22.89
C CYS A 39 -3.15 11.63 21.36
N HIS A 40 -2.12 10.91 20.93
CA HIS A 40 -1.82 10.67 19.53
C HIS A 40 -1.90 9.19 19.21
N LEU A 41 -2.27 8.88 17.97
CA LEU A 41 -2.36 7.52 17.46
C LEU A 41 -1.84 7.43 16.03
N PHE A 42 -1.54 6.21 15.62
CA PHE A 42 -1.28 5.84 14.23
C PHE A 42 -1.89 4.46 13.97
N PHE A 43 -2.06 4.13 12.70
CA PHE A 43 -2.56 2.83 12.27
C PHE A 43 -1.44 2.02 11.64
N ARG A 44 -1.34 0.73 12.00
CA ARG A 44 -0.54 -0.24 11.27
C ARG A 44 -1.46 -1.03 10.34
N VAL A 45 -1.12 -1.03 9.05
CA VAL A 45 -1.78 -1.84 8.02
C VAL A 45 -0.84 -2.98 7.66
N CYS A 46 -1.36 -4.20 7.71
CA CYS A 46 -0.65 -5.42 7.33
C CYS A 46 -1.48 -6.20 6.31
N LEU A 47 -0.89 -6.44 5.13
CA LEU A 47 -1.48 -7.23 4.07
C LEU A 47 -0.79 -8.58 3.97
N LYS A 48 -1.59 -9.64 3.83
CA LYS A 48 -1.10 -11.00 3.61
C LYS A 48 -2.00 -11.79 2.70
N HIS A 49 -1.52 -12.96 2.29
CA HIS A 49 -2.31 -13.94 1.55
C HIS A 49 -3.58 -14.34 2.32
N ALA A 50 -4.64 -14.67 1.58
CA ALA A 50 -5.91 -15.07 2.17
C ALA A 50 -5.74 -16.34 3.02
N GLN A 51 -6.20 -16.29 4.27
CA GLN A 51 -6.18 -17.41 5.20
C GLN A 51 -7.58 -17.62 5.77
N ALA A 52 -7.96 -18.88 6.00
CA ALA A 52 -9.26 -19.22 6.62
C ALA A 52 -9.38 -18.69 8.05
N VAL A 53 -8.25 -18.62 8.77
CA VAL A 53 -8.13 -17.99 10.09
C VAL A 53 -6.99 -16.98 10.02
N VAL A 54 -7.29 -15.71 10.26
CA VAL A 54 -6.33 -14.61 10.12
C VAL A 54 -5.48 -14.49 11.39
N SER A 55 -4.22 -14.92 11.36
CA SER A 55 -3.25 -14.60 12.43
C SER A 55 -2.73 -13.16 12.33
N PRO A 56 -2.72 -12.36 13.40
CA PRO A 56 -2.14 -11.01 13.40
C PRO A 56 -0.59 -11.01 13.37
N GLU A 57 0.03 -12.18 13.56
CA GLU A 57 1.49 -12.32 13.63
C GLU A 57 2.16 -12.10 12.26
N PRO A 58 3.37 -11.51 12.23
CA PRO A 58 4.20 -11.44 11.02
C PRO A 58 4.42 -12.83 10.38
N PRO A 59 4.68 -12.91 9.07
CA PRO A 59 4.97 -11.79 8.15
C PRO A 59 3.74 -11.24 7.40
N CYS A 60 3.75 -9.93 7.13
CA CYS A 60 2.82 -9.30 6.19
C CYS A 60 3.29 -9.60 4.75
N THR A 61 2.89 -10.76 4.21
CA THR A 61 3.46 -11.31 2.96
C THR A 61 3.27 -10.42 1.73
N PHE A 62 2.29 -9.51 1.75
CA PHE A 62 2.04 -8.55 0.68
C PHE A 62 2.56 -7.14 1.01
N GLY A 63 3.09 -6.94 2.22
CA GLY A 63 3.63 -5.67 2.70
C GLY A 63 2.86 -5.12 3.89
N ALA A 64 3.48 -4.13 4.53
CA ALA A 64 2.91 -3.39 5.64
C ALA A 64 3.24 -1.91 5.49
N ALA A 65 2.39 -1.06 6.07
CA ALA A 65 2.62 0.37 6.14
C ALA A 65 2.07 0.93 7.45
N LEU A 66 2.64 2.07 7.85
CA LEU A 66 2.16 2.85 8.99
C LEU A 66 1.49 4.13 8.46
N SER A 67 0.43 4.57 9.14
CA SER A 67 -0.11 5.91 8.92
C SER A 67 0.80 6.98 9.53
N ASN A 68 0.54 8.23 9.18
CA ASN A 68 1.04 9.36 9.95
C ASN A 68 0.49 9.30 11.39
N ILE A 69 1.26 9.84 12.33
CA ILE A 69 0.80 10.06 13.70
C ILE A 69 -0.16 11.26 13.68
N VAL A 70 -1.35 11.07 14.21
CA VAL A 70 -2.39 12.10 14.30
C VAL A 70 -2.97 12.16 15.71
N PRO A 71 -3.51 13.31 16.14
CA PRO A 71 -4.33 13.38 17.33
C PRO A 71 -5.45 12.33 17.29
N ALA A 72 -5.78 11.75 18.46
CA ALA A 72 -6.89 10.82 18.64
C ALA A 72 -8.26 11.55 18.60
N ASP A 73 -8.47 12.33 17.56
CA ASP A 73 -9.66 13.12 17.26
C ASP A 73 -10.25 12.67 15.91
N ARG A 74 -11.58 12.69 15.82
CA ARG A 74 -12.30 12.19 14.64
C ARG A 74 -11.95 12.97 13.37
N HIS A 75 -11.79 14.29 13.45
CA HIS A 75 -11.48 15.12 12.28
C HIS A 75 -10.01 14.96 11.88
N ALA A 76 -9.11 14.90 12.85
CA ALA A 76 -7.69 14.65 12.58
C ALA A 76 -7.46 13.29 11.93
N VAL A 77 -8.16 12.24 12.38
CA VAL A 77 -8.09 10.90 11.78
C VAL A 77 -8.59 10.92 10.34
N ALA A 78 -9.73 11.56 10.06
CA ALA A 78 -10.26 11.67 8.70
C ALA A 78 -9.30 12.42 7.74
N ALA A 79 -8.50 13.34 8.28
CA ALA A 79 -7.52 14.12 7.54
C ALA A 79 -6.11 13.50 7.49
N SER A 80 -5.92 12.28 8.04
CA SER A 80 -4.60 11.63 8.16
C SER A 80 -3.96 11.21 6.83
N GLY A 81 -4.74 11.20 5.75
CA GLY A 81 -4.31 10.85 4.40
C GLY A 81 -4.44 9.36 4.09
N LEU A 82 -3.83 8.94 2.97
CA LEU A 82 -3.83 7.56 2.51
C LEU A 82 -2.65 6.79 3.09
N ILE A 83 -2.91 5.57 3.58
CA ILE A 83 -1.89 4.59 3.93
C ILE A 83 -1.61 3.75 2.68
N ARG A 84 -0.36 3.74 2.22
CA ARG A 84 0.02 3.15 0.92
C ARG A 84 0.94 1.95 1.14
N VAL A 85 0.56 0.79 0.59
CA VAL A 85 1.39 -0.42 0.58
C VAL A 85 1.73 -0.74 -0.89
N PRO A 86 2.95 -0.40 -1.35
CA PRO A 86 3.38 -0.72 -2.72
C PRO A 86 3.61 -2.23 -2.88
N PHE A 87 3.25 -2.78 -4.03
CA PHE A 87 3.49 -4.18 -4.36
C PHE A 87 4.20 -4.32 -5.72
N HIS A 88 4.97 -5.40 -5.87
CA HIS A 88 5.80 -5.65 -7.06
C HIS A 88 5.41 -6.96 -7.78
N PHE A 89 4.24 -7.50 -7.44
CA PHE A 89 3.71 -8.76 -7.97
C PHE A 89 2.32 -8.56 -8.57
N LYS A 90 1.85 -9.53 -9.36
CA LYS A 90 0.48 -9.55 -9.87
C LYS A 90 -0.51 -9.49 -8.70
N TRP A 91 -1.35 -8.46 -8.65
CA TRP A 91 -2.32 -8.31 -7.58
C TRP A 91 -3.27 -9.52 -7.53
N PRO A 92 -3.37 -10.25 -6.40
CA PRO A 92 -4.03 -11.54 -6.35
C PRO A 92 -5.56 -11.46 -6.29
N GLY A 93 -6.14 -10.28 -6.09
CA GLY A 93 -7.58 -10.07 -5.90
C GLY A 93 -8.11 -10.51 -4.53
N THR A 94 -7.57 -11.58 -3.95
CA THR A 94 -7.93 -12.07 -2.59
C THR A 94 -6.78 -11.87 -1.60
N PHE A 95 -7.10 -11.35 -0.42
CA PHE A 95 -6.11 -11.00 0.61
C PHE A 95 -6.76 -11.00 2.00
N SER A 96 -5.92 -11.02 3.03
CA SER A 96 -6.33 -10.72 4.40
C SER A 96 -5.76 -9.36 4.81
N LEU A 97 -6.63 -8.52 5.37
CA LEU A 97 -6.31 -7.17 5.86
C LEU A 97 -6.36 -7.15 7.38
N ILE A 98 -5.27 -6.69 7.98
CA ILE A 98 -5.18 -6.44 9.42
C ILE A 98 -4.90 -4.95 9.60
N ILE A 99 -5.74 -4.28 10.40
CA ILE A 99 -5.58 -2.88 10.77
C ILE A 99 -5.54 -2.80 12.29
N GLU A 100 -4.47 -2.22 12.81
CA GLU A 100 -4.28 -2.04 14.25
C GLU A 100 -4.22 -0.55 14.55
N SER A 101 -4.92 -0.12 15.60
CA SER A 101 -4.82 1.23 16.15
C SER A 101 -3.80 1.24 17.28
N TRP A 102 -2.72 2.01 17.11
CA TRP A 102 -1.66 2.15 18.10
C TRP A 102 -1.64 3.54 18.66
N ARG A 103 -1.41 3.66 19.96
CA ARG A 103 -1.06 4.95 20.55
C ARG A 103 0.37 5.29 20.19
N ALA A 104 0.62 6.54 19.80
CA ALA A 104 1.97 7.06 19.73
C ALA A 104 2.44 7.44 21.14
N ASP A 105 3.38 6.69 21.69
CA ASP A 105 4.15 7.11 22.85
C ASP A 105 5.25 8.08 22.38
N SER A 106 5.85 8.86 23.28
CA SER A 106 6.88 9.87 22.97
C SER A 106 8.22 9.30 22.45
N GLY A 107 8.29 8.00 22.15
CA GLY A 107 9.37 7.36 21.39
C GLY A 107 8.93 7.16 19.95
N GLU A 108 9.79 7.53 18.99
CA GLU A 108 9.48 7.41 17.56
C GLU A 108 8.98 6.01 17.18
N PRO A 109 8.03 5.90 16.23
CA PRO A 109 7.69 4.63 15.61
C PRO A 109 8.88 4.17 14.78
N SER A 110 9.85 3.54 15.44
CA SER A 110 11.07 3.04 14.80
C SER A 110 10.70 1.88 13.90
N THR A 111 10.94 2.04 12.61
CA THR A 111 10.83 0.99 11.59
C THR A 111 12.00 0.00 11.70
N VAL A 112 12.22 -0.66 12.84
CA VAL A 112 13.17 -1.78 12.98
C VAL A 112 12.80 -2.63 14.20
N GLY A 113 12.47 -3.92 13.99
CA GLY A 113 12.48 -4.95 15.04
C GLY A 113 11.15 -5.67 15.26
N GLU A 114 11.15 -6.99 15.03
CA GLU A 114 10.06 -7.94 15.30
C GLU A 114 9.82 -8.20 16.80
N GLU A 115 9.71 -7.16 17.63
CA GLU A 115 9.34 -7.34 19.03
C GLU A 115 8.47 -6.16 19.51
N TRP A 116 7.18 -6.26 19.22
CA TRP A 116 6.18 -5.35 19.77
C TRP A 116 5.41 -6.07 20.87
N SER A 117 5.47 -5.55 22.10
CA SER A 117 4.67 -6.07 23.22
C SER A 117 3.19 -5.89 22.91
N GLN A 118 2.52 -7.00 22.61
CA GLN A 118 1.08 -7.06 22.39
C GLN A 118 0.33 -6.70 23.69
N ASP A 119 -0.47 -5.64 23.65
CA ASP A 119 -1.74 -5.64 24.37
C ASP A 119 -2.84 -5.64 23.29
N VAL A 120 -3.09 -6.81 22.71
CA VAL A 120 -4.19 -6.99 21.74
C VAL A 120 -5.49 -7.01 22.54
N GLN A 121 -6.05 -5.82 22.79
CA GLN A 121 -7.46 -5.73 23.16
C GLN A 121 -8.28 -6.03 21.90
N LEU A 122 -8.67 -7.29 21.73
CA LEU A 122 -9.64 -7.71 20.73
C LEU A 122 -10.91 -6.86 20.92
N GLY A 123 -11.18 -6.00 19.94
CA GLY A 123 -12.03 -4.82 20.12
C GLY A 123 -13.52 -5.15 20.14
N ASP A 124 -14.05 -5.47 21.31
CA ASP A 124 -15.50 -5.41 21.56
C ASP A 124 -15.99 -3.97 21.85
N GLN A 125 -15.09 -2.98 21.80
CA GLN A 125 -15.29 -1.64 22.38
C GLN A 125 -14.84 -0.47 21.51
N SER A 126 -14.43 -0.69 20.25
CA SER A 126 -13.95 0.37 19.34
C SER A 126 -14.54 0.19 17.93
N GLU A 127 -14.87 1.29 17.24
CA GLU A 127 -15.37 1.29 15.85
C GLU A 127 -14.34 1.95 14.92
N LEU A 128 -14.00 1.26 13.84
CA LEU A 128 -13.13 1.77 12.78
C LEU A 128 -13.90 1.80 11.46
N ARG A 129 -13.92 2.97 10.80
CA ARG A 129 -14.46 3.13 9.44
C ARG A 129 -13.35 3.42 8.47
N TYR A 130 -13.26 2.64 7.40
CA TYR A 130 -12.23 2.78 6.39
C TYR A 130 -12.75 2.40 5.01
N SER A 131 -12.05 2.81 3.97
CA SER A 131 -12.18 2.29 2.60
C SER A 131 -10.80 1.99 2.05
N TYR A 132 -10.74 1.12 1.06
CA TYR A 132 -9.50 0.83 0.34
C TYR A 132 -9.77 0.70 -1.15
N HIS A 133 -8.74 0.89 -1.95
CA HIS A 133 -8.71 0.50 -3.35
C HIS A 133 -7.31 0.06 -3.77
N VAL A 134 -7.18 -0.45 -4.98
CA VAL A 134 -5.90 -0.82 -5.58
C VAL A 134 -5.75 -0.03 -6.88
N THR A 135 -4.59 0.57 -7.06
CA THR A 135 -4.28 1.37 -8.24
C THR A 135 -2.99 0.86 -8.86
N CYS A 136 -2.99 0.63 -10.17
CA CYS A 136 -1.79 0.24 -10.89
C CYS A 136 -0.84 1.42 -11.00
N ASP A 137 0.46 1.14 -11.00
CA ASP A 137 1.45 2.17 -11.22
C ASP A 137 1.52 2.56 -12.71
N GLU A 138 2.27 3.61 -13.02
CA GLU A 138 2.43 4.08 -14.39
C GLU A 138 2.84 2.94 -15.33
N HIS A 139 2.17 2.84 -16.48
CA HIS A 139 2.36 1.80 -17.49
C HIS A 139 1.92 0.38 -17.09
N TYR A 140 1.37 0.16 -15.91
CA TYR A 140 0.71 -1.10 -15.54
C TYR A 140 -0.80 -1.01 -15.70
N TYR A 141 -1.39 -2.04 -16.27
CA TYR A 141 -2.81 -2.11 -16.61
C TYR A 141 -3.43 -3.44 -16.17
N GLY A 142 -4.75 -3.51 -16.35
CA GLY A 142 -5.58 -4.66 -16.00
C GLY A 142 -5.96 -4.70 -14.51
N GLU A 143 -6.95 -5.51 -14.18
CA GLU A 143 -7.49 -5.63 -12.80
C GLU A 143 -6.44 -6.11 -11.78
N SER A 144 -5.35 -6.69 -12.26
CA SER A 144 -4.28 -7.25 -11.44
C SER A 144 -2.95 -6.52 -11.56
N CYS A 145 -2.90 -5.39 -12.27
CA CYS A 145 -1.69 -4.61 -12.51
C CYS A 145 -0.51 -5.45 -13.03
N SER A 146 -0.80 -6.38 -13.93
CA SER A 146 0.22 -7.28 -14.51
C SER A 146 0.57 -6.93 -15.96
N ASP A 147 -0.25 -6.13 -16.62
CA ASP A 147 -0.14 -5.90 -18.05
C ASP A 147 0.69 -4.64 -18.26
N TYR A 148 1.99 -4.81 -18.54
CA TYR A 148 2.91 -3.68 -18.70
C TYR A 148 2.94 -3.16 -20.14
N CYS A 149 2.61 -1.88 -20.31
CA CYS A 149 2.70 -1.18 -21.58
C CYS A 149 3.17 0.26 -21.41
N ARG A 150 4.41 0.52 -21.83
CA ARG A 150 4.95 1.87 -21.97
C ARG A 150 5.02 2.22 -23.46
N PRO A 151 4.40 3.33 -23.92
CA PRO A 151 4.49 3.76 -25.31
C PRO A 151 5.95 3.84 -25.79
N ARG A 152 6.18 3.45 -27.04
CA ARG A 152 7.52 3.30 -27.59
C ARG A 152 7.55 3.64 -29.07
N ASP A 153 8.60 4.34 -29.48
CA ASP A 153 8.85 4.68 -30.88
C ASP A 153 10.37 4.69 -31.13
N ASP A 154 10.95 3.49 -31.20
CA ASP A 154 12.38 3.27 -31.42
C ASP A 154 12.63 1.94 -32.15
N THR A 155 13.90 1.53 -32.30
CA THR A 155 14.30 0.32 -33.03
C THR A 155 13.66 -0.99 -32.54
N PHE A 156 13.07 -1.03 -31.35
CA PHE A 156 12.47 -2.22 -30.76
C PHE A 156 10.93 -2.19 -30.77
N GLY A 157 10.30 -1.12 -31.25
CA GLY A 157 8.85 -1.07 -31.38
C GLY A 157 8.29 0.33 -31.58
N HIS A 158 7.18 0.38 -32.31
CA HIS A 158 6.48 1.60 -32.72
C HIS A 158 5.00 1.48 -32.35
N TYR A 159 4.65 1.79 -31.10
CA TYR A 159 3.31 1.61 -30.56
C TYR A 159 2.92 2.59 -29.46
N THR A 160 1.62 2.79 -29.33
CA THR A 160 0.96 3.40 -28.16
C THR A 160 0.27 2.33 -27.33
N CYS A 161 -0.20 2.68 -26.13
CA CYS A 161 -0.89 1.76 -25.22
C CYS A 161 -2.35 2.19 -25.07
N ASP A 162 -3.29 1.24 -25.19
CA ASP A 162 -4.70 1.50 -24.91
C ASP A 162 -5.03 1.39 -23.41
N GLU A 163 -6.30 1.61 -23.06
CA GLU A 163 -6.80 1.56 -21.67
C GLU A 163 -6.66 0.18 -21.01
N LEU A 164 -6.50 -0.88 -21.80
CA LEU A 164 -6.29 -2.25 -21.34
C LEU A 164 -4.80 -2.63 -21.31
N GLY A 165 -3.89 -1.71 -21.63
CA GLY A 165 -2.46 -1.98 -21.72
C GLY A 165 -2.05 -2.78 -22.96
N ARG A 166 -2.89 -2.85 -24.00
CA ARG A 166 -2.53 -3.49 -25.26
C ARG A 166 -1.73 -2.52 -26.13
N ARG A 167 -0.75 -3.07 -26.87
CA ARG A 167 0.05 -2.31 -27.84
C ARG A 167 -0.78 -2.03 -29.09
N ILE A 168 -0.89 -0.76 -29.44
CA ILE A 168 -1.53 -0.28 -30.67
C ILE A 168 -0.42 0.20 -31.59
N CYS A 169 -0.15 -0.56 -32.65
CA CYS A 169 0.93 -0.23 -33.59
C CYS A 169 0.66 1.11 -34.29
N LEU A 170 1.74 1.88 -34.48
CA LEU A 170 1.71 3.08 -35.30
C LEU A 170 1.53 2.69 -36.79
N ALA A 171 1.08 3.64 -37.61
CA ALA A 171 0.82 3.39 -39.03
C ALA A 171 2.07 2.82 -39.76
N GLY A 172 1.88 1.74 -40.50
CA GLY A 172 2.93 1.03 -41.23
C GLY A 172 3.79 0.10 -40.38
N TRP A 173 3.34 -0.24 -39.17
CA TRP A 173 3.97 -1.21 -38.27
C TRP A 173 3.00 -2.31 -37.83
N GLN A 174 3.52 -3.52 -37.65
CA GLN A 174 2.77 -4.72 -37.25
C GLN A 174 3.60 -5.69 -36.39
N GLY A 175 2.99 -6.81 -36.00
CA GLY A 175 3.56 -7.83 -35.12
C GLY A 175 3.35 -7.53 -33.64
N ASP A 176 3.62 -8.52 -32.78
CA ASP A 176 3.33 -8.45 -31.33
C ASP A 176 4.03 -7.29 -30.60
N TYR A 177 5.15 -6.82 -31.15
CA TYR A 177 5.95 -5.71 -30.63
C TYR A 177 5.93 -4.46 -31.54
N CYS A 178 5.12 -4.46 -32.61
CA CYS A 178 5.05 -3.38 -33.58
C CYS A 178 6.43 -2.98 -34.13
N SER A 179 7.26 -3.99 -34.43
CA SER A 179 8.65 -3.84 -34.90
C SER A 179 8.84 -4.26 -36.35
N GLU A 180 7.80 -4.79 -36.99
CA GLU A 180 7.81 -5.23 -38.38
C GLU A 180 7.05 -4.22 -39.26
N ARG A 181 7.47 -4.06 -40.52
CA ARG A 181 6.72 -3.24 -41.48
C ARG A 181 5.51 -4.01 -42.00
N GLU A 182 4.39 -3.31 -42.13
CA GLU A 182 3.19 -3.78 -42.83
C GLU A 182 3.43 -3.96 -44.34
#